data_AF-A0A438FKC1-F1
#
_entry.id   AF-A0A438FKC1-F1
#
_cell.length_a   1.000
_cell.length_b   1.000
_cell.length_c   1.000
_cell.angle_alpha   90.00
_cell.angle_beta   90.00
_cell.angle_gamma   90.00
#
_symmetry.space_group_name_H-M   'P 1'
#
loop_
_entity.id
_entity.type
_entity.pdbx_description
1 polymer ?
#
loop_
_entity_poly.entity_id
_entity_poly.type
_entity_poly.pdbx_seq_one_letter_code
_entity_poly.pdbx_strand_id
1 'polypeptide(L)'
;MEIARSKKGIAVSQRKYVLDLLNEIGMLGCKPAETPMDTTVKLEESDGSSPVDKGRYQRLVGKLIYLSHTRPDIGFSVSVVSQFMNNPTEKHMTAVIRILRYLKMTPGKGLFFQRTTNKEIEIFSDADWAGSVTDRRSTSGYCSFVWGNLVTWRSKKQSVVARSSGEAEFRAMAQGICEGIWLNRLLEELRVPLKHPMVLYCDNQAAISIAKNPVHHDRTKHVEIDRHFIKEKIEEGVFKVSYTPTNCQTADILTKALARVNFEDLTEKLGMINIYNAA
;
A
#
# COMPACT_ATOMS: atom_id res chain seq x y z
N MET A 1 -6.02 -8.80 17.75
CA MET A 1 -4.63 -8.91 17.25
C MET A 1 -3.89 -9.87 18.14
N GLU A 2 -2.97 -10.64 17.58
CA GLU A 2 -2.12 -11.61 18.27
C GLU A 2 -0.67 -11.12 18.21
N ILE A 3 0.02 -11.09 19.35
CA ILE A 3 1.37 -10.55 19.48
C ILE A 3 2.28 -11.65 20.02
N ALA A 4 3.32 -12.01 19.26
CA ALA A 4 4.39 -12.89 19.70
C ALA A 4 5.68 -12.08 19.90
N ARG A 5 6.42 -12.36 20.97
CA ARG A 5 7.65 -11.64 21.33
C ARG A 5 8.83 -12.59 21.36
N SER A 6 9.97 -12.12 20.86
CA SER A 6 11.25 -12.83 20.92
C SER A 6 12.39 -11.84 21.19
N LYS A 7 13.60 -12.36 21.41
CA LYS A 7 14.81 -11.52 21.50
C LYS A 7 15.10 -10.76 20.18
N LYS A 8 14.61 -11.27 19.05
CA LYS A 8 14.80 -10.68 17.72
C LYS A 8 13.82 -9.54 17.42
N GLY A 9 12.64 -9.54 18.05
CA GLY A 9 11.58 -8.57 17.73
C GLY A 9 10.18 -9.02 18.14
N ILE A 10 9.19 -8.28 17.65
CA ILE A 10 7.76 -8.47 17.93
C ILE A 10 7.06 -8.84 16.62
N ALA A 11 6.34 -9.97 16.60
CA ALA A 11 5.49 -10.34 15.48
C ALA A 11 4.03 -10.01 15.81
N VAL A 12 3.33 -9.34 14.90
CA VAL A 12 1.92 -8.96 15.01
C VAL A 12 1.15 -9.65 13.90
N SER A 13 0.15 -10.46 14.26
CA SER A 13 -0.68 -11.19 13.29
C SER A 13 -2.15 -11.18 13.70
N GLN A 14 -3.02 -11.62 12.78
CA GLN A 14 -4.46 -11.80 13.02
C GLN A 14 -4.90 -13.18 12.52
N ARG A 15 -4.15 -14.23 12.86
CA ARG A 15 -4.41 -15.60 12.43
C ARG A 15 -5.79 -16.07 12.81
N LYS A 16 -6.19 -15.90 14.08
CA LYS A 16 -7.51 -16.31 14.53
C LYS A 16 -8.62 -15.62 13.72
N TYR A 17 -8.48 -14.31 13.50
CA TYR A 17 -9.45 -13.54 12.71
C TYR A 17 -9.58 -14.06 11.28
N VAL A 18 -8.45 -14.38 10.61
CA VAL A 18 -8.46 -14.95 9.26
C VAL A 18 -9.16 -16.31 9.25
N LEU A 19 -8.87 -17.18 10.21
CA LEU A 19 -9.49 -18.50 10.30
C LEU A 19 -11.00 -18.41 10.58
N ASP A 20 -11.42 -17.54 11.49
CA ASP A 20 -12.83 -17.30 11.82
C ASP A 20 -13.58 -16.75 10.58
N LEU A 21 -12.97 -15.80 9.86
CA LEU A 21 -13.50 -15.25 8.61
C LEU A 21 -13.69 -16.34 7.54
N LEU A 22 -12.68 -17.19 7.35
CA LEU A 22 -12.76 -18.29 6.38
C LEU A 22 -13.79 -19.34 6.80
N ASN A 23 -13.93 -19.61 8.09
CA ASN A 23 -14.93 -20.55 8.62
C ASN A 23 -16.35 -20.04 8.37
N GLU A 24 -16.63 -18.78 8.69
CA GLU A 24 -17.94 -18.16 8.51
C GLU A 24 -18.44 -18.22 7.06
N ILE A 25 -17.53 -18.15 6.09
CA ILE A 25 -17.87 -18.15 4.64
C ILE A 25 -17.80 -19.58 4.06
N GLY A 26 -17.42 -20.59 4.85
CA GLY A 26 -17.27 -21.97 4.39
C GLY A 26 -16.04 -22.19 3.48
N MET A 27 -15.00 -21.37 3.63
CA MET A 27 -13.79 -21.37 2.79
C MET A 27 -12.56 -22.00 3.45
N LEU A 28 -12.70 -22.67 4.60
CA LEU A 28 -11.57 -23.35 5.25
C LEU A 28 -10.94 -24.45 4.39
N GLY A 29 -11.73 -25.13 3.57
CA GLY A 29 -11.27 -26.19 2.65
C GLY A 29 -11.03 -25.71 1.21
N CYS A 30 -11.05 -24.40 0.94
CA CYS A 30 -10.88 -23.89 -0.42
C CYS A 30 -9.45 -24.08 -0.94
N LYS A 31 -9.30 -24.19 -2.27
CA LYS A 31 -7.99 -24.18 -2.92
C LYS A 31 -7.31 -22.82 -2.71
N PRO A 32 -6.08 -22.77 -2.18
CA PRO A 32 -5.37 -21.51 -1.95
C PRO A 32 -5.00 -20.82 -3.26
N ALA A 33 -4.77 -19.50 -3.18
CA ALA A 33 -4.23 -18.68 -4.26
C ALA A 33 -2.90 -18.07 -3.82
N GLU A 34 -1.95 -17.92 -4.75
CA GLU A 34 -0.58 -17.47 -4.45
C GLU A 34 -0.48 -15.94 -4.34
N THR A 35 -1.40 -15.22 -4.98
CA THR A 35 -1.50 -13.76 -4.93
C THR A 35 -2.95 -13.30 -4.67
N PRO A 36 -3.15 -12.17 -3.98
CA PRO A 36 -4.49 -11.68 -3.63
C PRO A 36 -5.27 -11.14 -4.84
N MET A 37 -4.58 -10.75 -5.91
CA MET A 37 -5.19 -10.24 -7.14
C MET A 37 -4.50 -10.82 -8.38
N ASP A 38 -5.27 -10.94 -9.46
CA ASP A 38 -4.77 -11.41 -10.75
C ASP A 38 -4.21 -10.25 -11.57
N THR A 39 -3.06 -10.41 -12.21
CA THR A 39 -2.43 -9.36 -13.03
C THR A 39 -3.16 -9.11 -14.35
N THR A 40 -3.96 -10.08 -14.81
CA THR A 40 -4.65 -10.04 -16.11
C THR A 40 -6.08 -9.54 -16.00
N VAL A 41 -6.68 -9.66 -14.82
CA VAL A 41 -8.10 -9.30 -14.60
C VAL A 41 -8.21 -7.83 -14.25
N LYS A 42 -8.90 -7.09 -15.12
CA LYS A 42 -9.30 -5.71 -14.87
C LYS A 42 -10.75 -5.67 -14.39
N LEU A 43 -10.98 -4.95 -13.29
CA LEU A 43 -12.32 -4.75 -12.72
C LEU A 43 -12.89 -3.43 -13.21
N GLU A 44 -14.15 -3.47 -13.64
CA GLU A 44 -14.87 -2.36 -14.27
C GLU A 44 -16.23 -2.18 -13.59
N GLU A 45 -16.76 -0.96 -13.56
CA GLU A 45 -18.04 -0.69 -12.88
C GLU A 45 -19.23 -1.42 -13.54
N SER A 46 -19.19 -1.59 -14.86
CA SER A 46 -20.21 -2.29 -15.63
C SER A 46 -19.54 -3.31 -16.54
N ASP A 47 -19.34 -4.50 -15.99
CA ASP A 47 -18.58 -5.58 -16.61
C ASP A 47 -19.46 -6.61 -17.35
N GLY A 48 -20.75 -6.32 -17.49
CA GLY A 48 -21.78 -7.17 -18.09
C GLY A 48 -22.21 -8.38 -17.25
N SER A 49 -21.63 -8.57 -16.06
CA SER A 49 -21.96 -9.69 -15.17
C SER A 49 -23.12 -9.36 -14.24
N SER A 50 -23.75 -10.42 -13.71
CA SER A 50 -24.92 -10.28 -12.85
C SER A 50 -24.57 -9.54 -11.54
N PRO A 51 -25.49 -8.72 -11.01
CA PRO A 51 -25.31 -8.10 -9.71
C PRO A 51 -25.32 -9.15 -8.60
N VAL A 52 -24.58 -8.89 -7.52
CA VAL A 52 -24.53 -9.77 -6.33
C VAL A 52 -25.22 -9.13 -5.13
N ASP A 53 -25.46 -9.92 -4.08
CA ASP A 53 -25.98 -9.40 -2.82
C ASP A 53 -25.04 -8.33 -2.22
N LYS A 54 -25.51 -7.08 -2.23
CA LYS A 54 -24.76 -5.91 -1.78
C LYS A 54 -24.37 -6.01 -0.32
N GLY A 55 -25.27 -6.47 0.55
CA GLY A 55 -25.01 -6.56 1.99
C GLY A 55 -23.90 -7.56 2.33
N ARG A 56 -23.90 -8.71 1.66
CA ARG A 56 -22.86 -9.73 1.74
C ARG A 56 -21.52 -9.19 1.25
N TYR A 57 -21.51 -8.54 0.08
CA TYR A 57 -20.29 -7.95 -0.48
C TYR A 57 -19.67 -6.91 0.47
N GLN A 58 -20.48 -5.94 0.91
CA GLN A 58 -20.02 -4.88 1.81
C GLN A 58 -19.50 -5.42 3.15
N ARG A 59 -20.17 -6.43 3.72
CA ARG A 59 -19.71 -7.08 4.95
C ARG A 59 -18.36 -7.76 4.78
N LEU A 60 -18.17 -8.48 3.67
CA LEU A 60 -16.90 -9.14 3.37
C LEU A 60 -15.77 -8.14 3.16
N VAL A 61 -15.99 -7.13 2.32
CA VAL A 61 -14.99 -6.09 2.07
C VAL A 61 -14.68 -5.30 3.34
N GLY A 62 -15.67 -5.00 4.18
CA GLY A 62 -15.45 -4.35 5.48
C GLY A 62 -14.53 -5.15 6.41
N LYS A 63 -14.69 -6.48 6.45
CA LYS A 63 -13.78 -7.37 7.20
C LYS A 63 -12.37 -7.38 6.62
N LEU A 64 -12.24 -7.34 5.29
CA LEU A 64 -10.95 -7.24 4.63
C LEU A 64 -10.26 -5.89 4.86
N ILE A 65 -11.01 -4.78 4.91
CA ILE A 65 -10.49 -3.45 5.28
C ILE A 65 -9.96 -3.45 6.71
N TYR A 66 -10.66 -4.09 7.64
CA TYR A 66 -10.15 -4.25 9.00
C TYR A 66 -8.82 -5.03 8.99
N LEU A 67 -8.77 -6.15 8.29
CA LEU A 67 -7.57 -6.99 8.19
C LEU A 67 -6.39 -6.30 7.52
N SER A 68 -6.60 -5.41 6.55
CA SER A 68 -5.51 -4.70 5.86
C SER A 68 -4.69 -3.78 6.78
N HIS A 69 -5.16 -3.51 8.01
CA HIS A 69 -4.40 -2.81 9.05
C HIS A 69 -3.27 -3.65 9.68
N THR A 70 -3.22 -4.97 9.44
CA THR A 70 -2.06 -5.82 9.78
C THR A 70 -1.54 -6.65 8.62
N ARG A 71 -2.20 -6.53 7.46
CA ARG A 71 -1.92 -7.24 6.21
C ARG A 71 -1.71 -6.23 5.07
N PRO A 72 -0.58 -5.51 5.02
CA PRO A 72 -0.31 -4.57 3.93
C PRO A 72 -0.24 -5.26 2.56
N ASP A 73 0.10 -6.55 2.53
CA ASP A 73 0.14 -7.40 1.33
C ASP A 73 -1.21 -7.52 0.60
N ILE A 74 -2.35 -7.30 1.27
CA ILE A 74 -3.67 -7.26 0.62
C ILE A 74 -4.16 -5.82 0.37
N GLY A 75 -3.41 -4.80 0.79
CA GLY A 75 -3.85 -3.40 0.81
C GLY A 75 -4.33 -2.89 -0.54
N PHE A 76 -3.58 -3.18 -1.61
CA PHE A 76 -3.97 -2.84 -2.97
C PHE A 76 -5.27 -3.55 -3.39
N SER A 77 -5.32 -4.87 -3.23
CA SER A 77 -6.46 -5.68 -3.66
C SER A 77 -7.74 -5.27 -2.93
N VAL A 78 -7.64 -4.97 -1.64
CA VAL A 78 -8.76 -4.46 -0.81
C VAL A 78 -9.19 -3.06 -1.27
N SER A 79 -8.24 -2.17 -1.57
CA SER A 79 -8.52 -0.83 -2.10
C SER A 79 -9.30 -0.91 -3.42
N VAL A 80 -8.93 -1.82 -4.32
CA VAL A 80 -9.64 -2.04 -5.59
C VAL A 80 -11.07 -2.54 -5.36
N VAL A 81 -11.27 -3.63 -4.61
CA VAL A 81 -12.63 -4.19 -4.41
C VAL A 81 -13.54 -3.25 -3.61
N SER A 82 -12.98 -2.36 -2.78
CA SER A 82 -13.76 -1.36 -2.04
C SER A 82 -14.44 -0.32 -2.93
N GLN A 83 -13.95 -0.09 -4.15
CA GLN A 83 -14.52 0.87 -5.09
C GLN A 83 -15.93 0.46 -5.56
N PHE A 84 -16.24 -0.84 -5.52
CA PHE A 84 -17.47 -1.41 -6.06
C PHE A 84 -18.54 -1.71 -4.99
N MET A 85 -18.40 -1.14 -3.78
CA MET A 85 -19.35 -1.36 -2.68
C MET A 85 -20.80 -0.91 -2.98
N ASN A 86 -20.98 0.01 -3.93
CA ASN A 86 -22.30 0.55 -4.24
C ASN A 86 -23.13 -0.37 -5.14
N ASN A 87 -22.50 -0.99 -6.14
CA ASN A 87 -23.13 -1.85 -7.12
C ASN A 87 -22.18 -3.02 -7.50
N PRO A 88 -22.01 -4.01 -6.61
CA PRO A 88 -21.09 -5.12 -6.85
C PRO A 88 -21.66 -6.14 -7.84
N THR A 89 -20.77 -6.82 -8.55
CA THR A 89 -21.09 -7.84 -9.58
C THR A 89 -20.39 -9.17 -9.28
N GLU A 90 -20.69 -10.22 -10.05
CA GLU A 90 -20.06 -11.54 -9.88
C GLU A 90 -18.54 -11.51 -10.09
N LYS A 91 -18.01 -10.69 -11.02
CA LYS A 91 -16.54 -10.56 -11.16
C LYS A 91 -15.93 -9.88 -9.94
N HIS A 92 -16.60 -8.86 -9.38
CA HIS A 92 -16.16 -8.22 -8.13
C HIS A 92 -16.15 -9.23 -6.97
N MET A 93 -17.20 -10.03 -6.83
CA MET A 93 -17.25 -11.09 -5.81
C MET A 93 -16.15 -12.12 -6.03
N THR A 94 -15.89 -12.52 -7.28
CA THR A 94 -14.79 -13.45 -7.62
C THR A 94 -13.43 -12.90 -7.18
N ALA A 95 -13.19 -11.59 -7.32
CA ALA A 95 -11.97 -10.95 -6.82
C ALA A 95 -11.88 -11.01 -5.28
N VAL A 96 -12.98 -10.76 -4.56
CA VAL A 96 -13.04 -10.91 -3.09
C VAL A 96 -12.74 -12.36 -2.67
N ILE A 97 -13.33 -13.34 -3.37
CA ILE A 97 -13.06 -14.77 -3.13
C ILE A 97 -11.58 -15.10 -3.36
N ARG A 98 -10.92 -14.51 -4.37
CA ARG A 98 -9.47 -14.70 -4.58
C ARG A 98 -8.65 -14.18 -3.39
N ILE A 99 -8.97 -13.01 -2.85
CA ILE A 99 -8.31 -12.47 -1.64
C ILE A 99 -8.45 -13.47 -0.48
N LEU A 100 -9.65 -14.03 -0.27
CA LEU A 100 -9.88 -15.05 0.76
C LEU A 100 -9.07 -16.33 0.52
N ARG A 101 -8.95 -16.80 -0.74
CA ARG A 101 -8.08 -17.94 -1.09
C ARG A 101 -6.60 -17.65 -0.80
N TYR A 102 -6.14 -16.42 -0.99
CA TYR A 102 -4.78 -16.00 -0.62
C TYR A 102 -4.58 -16.00 0.90
N LEU A 103 -5.54 -15.46 1.65
CA LEU A 103 -5.52 -15.49 3.11
C LEU A 103 -5.51 -16.92 3.66
N LYS A 104 -6.20 -17.85 2.99
CA LYS A 104 -6.17 -19.28 3.33
C LYS A 104 -4.78 -19.90 3.18
N MET A 105 -3.98 -19.45 2.21
CA MET A 105 -2.59 -19.90 2.05
C MET A 105 -1.70 -19.39 3.19
N THR A 106 -1.98 -18.20 3.70
CA THR A 106 -1.10 -17.47 4.63
C THR A 106 -1.84 -16.95 5.87
N PRO A 107 -2.56 -17.80 6.64
CA PRO A 107 -3.42 -17.32 7.72
C PRO A 107 -2.61 -16.68 8.85
N GLY A 108 -1.39 -17.17 9.10
CA GLY A 108 -0.50 -16.68 10.15
C GLY A 108 0.42 -15.52 9.75
N LYS A 109 0.33 -15.04 8.51
CA LYS A 109 1.22 -13.97 8.02
C LYS A 109 0.86 -12.64 8.69
N GLY A 110 1.88 -11.88 9.05
CA GLY A 110 1.73 -10.60 9.74
C GLY A 110 3.04 -9.81 9.76
N LEU A 111 3.04 -8.68 10.45
CA LEU A 111 4.18 -7.76 10.52
C LEU A 111 5.21 -8.23 11.53
N PHE A 112 6.49 -8.09 11.20
CA PHE A 112 7.60 -8.27 12.13
C PHE A 112 8.31 -6.95 12.41
N PHE A 113 8.27 -6.54 13.67
CA PHE A 113 9.03 -5.42 14.18
C PHE A 113 10.34 -5.93 14.74
N GLN A 114 11.40 -5.87 13.92
CA GLN A 114 12.75 -6.26 14.31
C GLN A 114 13.38 -5.25 15.27
N ARG A 115 14.13 -5.78 16.23
CA ARG A 115 15.02 -4.96 17.06
C ARG A 115 16.20 -4.50 16.19
N THR A 116 16.40 -3.19 16.13
CA THR A 116 17.40 -2.57 15.25
C THR A 116 18.09 -1.40 15.94
N THR A 117 19.27 -1.06 15.44
CA THR A 117 20.01 0.17 15.81
C THR A 117 19.83 1.28 14.78
N ASN A 118 19.17 1.00 13.65
CA ASN A 118 18.85 2.01 12.64
C ASN A 118 17.98 3.10 13.27
N LYS A 119 18.21 4.36 12.87
CA LYS A 119 17.45 5.53 13.32
C LYS A 119 16.83 6.32 12.17
N GLU A 120 16.91 5.80 10.96
CA GLU A 120 16.39 6.42 9.76
C GLU A 120 14.88 6.20 9.63
N ILE A 121 14.24 7.14 8.95
CA ILE A 121 12.86 7.01 8.47
C ILE A 121 12.90 7.05 6.96
N GLU A 122 12.34 6.02 6.36
CA GLU A 122 12.35 5.81 4.92
C GLU A 122 10.90 5.71 4.45
N ILE A 123 10.57 6.41 3.37
CA ILE A 123 9.23 6.43 2.81
C ILE A 123 9.36 6.10 1.34
N PHE A 124 8.69 5.04 0.91
CA PHE A 124 8.58 4.67 -0.49
C PHE A 124 7.24 5.16 -1.00
N SER A 125 7.25 5.88 -2.11
CA SER A 125 6.04 6.34 -2.81
C SER A 125 6.08 5.92 -4.27
N ASP A 126 4.94 5.47 -4.78
CA ASP A 126 4.76 5.03 -6.17
C ASP A 126 3.37 5.42 -6.67
N ALA A 127 3.20 5.53 -7.99
CA ALA A 127 1.89 5.68 -8.62
C ALA A 127 1.73 4.84 -9.89
N ASP A 128 0.73 3.96 -9.90
CA ASP A 128 0.31 3.28 -11.13
C ASP A 128 -0.52 4.24 -12.01
N TRP A 129 0.14 4.83 -13.01
CA TRP A 129 -0.46 5.84 -13.88
C TRP A 129 -1.55 5.26 -14.78
N ALA A 130 -2.76 5.84 -14.69
CA ALA A 130 -3.92 5.44 -15.48
C ALA A 130 -4.30 3.94 -15.37
N GLY A 131 -3.98 3.32 -14.22
CA GLY A 131 -4.25 1.90 -13.95
C GLY A 131 -5.74 1.54 -13.88
N SER A 132 -6.59 2.48 -13.48
CA SER A 132 -8.06 2.30 -13.50
C SER A 132 -8.59 2.29 -14.94
N VAL A 133 -9.32 1.24 -15.32
CA VAL A 133 -9.90 1.14 -16.67
C VAL A 133 -11.09 2.09 -16.84
N THR A 134 -11.92 2.22 -15.81
CA THR A 134 -13.18 2.97 -15.87
C THR A 134 -12.96 4.47 -16.08
N ASP A 135 -12.06 5.09 -15.32
CA ASP A 135 -11.89 6.54 -15.28
C ASP A 135 -10.44 7.00 -15.55
N ARG A 136 -9.53 6.06 -15.85
CA ARG A 136 -8.11 6.33 -16.14
C ARG A 136 -7.40 7.11 -15.02
N ARG A 137 -7.92 7.04 -13.79
CA ARG A 137 -7.23 7.61 -12.61
C ARG A 137 -6.13 6.67 -12.13
N SER A 138 -5.05 7.27 -11.67
CA SER A 138 -3.89 6.56 -11.12
C SER A 138 -4.18 6.01 -9.72
N THR A 139 -3.43 5.00 -9.29
CA THR A 139 -3.41 4.51 -7.91
C THR A 139 -2.11 4.94 -7.24
N SER A 140 -2.18 5.75 -6.20
CA SER A 140 -1.04 6.11 -5.37
C SER A 140 -0.85 5.11 -4.25
N GLY A 141 0.40 4.72 -4.02
CA GLY A 141 0.81 3.86 -2.94
C GLY A 141 1.95 4.51 -2.16
N TYR A 142 1.93 4.35 -0.84
CA TYR A 142 3.11 4.65 -0.02
C TYR A 142 3.28 3.64 1.10
N CYS A 143 4.52 3.42 1.52
CA CYS A 143 4.85 2.69 2.73
C CYS A 143 6.02 3.37 3.46
N SER A 144 5.86 3.54 4.76
CA SER A 144 6.79 4.28 5.62
C SER A 144 7.38 3.34 6.65
N PHE A 145 8.70 3.35 6.74
CA PHE A 145 9.50 2.56 7.64
C PHE A 145 10.11 3.48 8.71
N VAL A 146 9.91 3.11 9.97
CA VAL A 146 10.62 3.73 11.09
C VAL A 146 11.65 2.70 11.56
N TRP A 147 12.92 3.07 11.43
CA TRP A 147 14.04 2.24 11.86
C TRP A 147 14.08 0.87 11.14
N GLY A 148 13.71 0.85 9.86
CA GLY A 148 13.61 -0.38 9.08
C GLY A 148 12.44 -1.29 9.47
N ASN A 149 11.42 -0.77 10.13
CA ASN A 149 10.16 -1.46 10.42
C ASN A 149 8.99 -0.73 9.78
N LEU A 150 8.15 -1.45 9.04
CA LEU A 150 6.96 -0.89 8.42
C LEU A 150 5.95 -0.43 9.49
N VAL A 151 5.59 0.85 9.48
CA VAL A 151 4.63 1.42 10.45
C VAL A 151 3.37 1.94 9.80
N THR A 152 3.46 2.49 8.59
CA THR A 152 2.29 3.02 7.87
C THR A 152 2.37 2.68 6.40
N TRP A 153 1.21 2.45 5.79
CA TRP A 153 1.08 2.13 4.38
C TRP A 153 -0.30 2.54 3.89
N ARG A 154 -0.41 2.79 2.60
CA ARG A 154 -1.68 3.11 1.96
C ARG A 154 -1.67 2.75 0.50
N SER A 155 -2.82 2.30 0.01
CA SER A 155 -3.15 2.19 -1.41
C SER A 155 -4.42 3.00 -1.67
N LYS A 156 -4.35 4.02 -2.53
CA LYS A 156 -5.47 4.91 -2.77
C LYS A 156 -5.52 5.37 -4.22
N LYS A 157 -6.67 5.17 -4.85
CA LYS A 157 -6.99 5.77 -6.15
C LYS A 157 -7.01 7.30 -6.05
N GLN A 158 -6.30 7.97 -6.95
CA GLN A 158 -6.27 9.43 -7.03
C GLN A 158 -7.66 9.98 -7.35
N SER A 159 -8.00 11.15 -6.82
CA SER A 159 -9.29 11.81 -7.07
C SER A 159 -9.39 12.45 -8.45
N VAL A 160 -8.26 12.77 -9.08
CA VAL A 160 -8.17 13.47 -10.37
C VAL A 160 -7.32 12.63 -11.33
N VAL A 161 -7.66 12.65 -12.61
CA VAL A 161 -6.85 12.02 -13.67
C VAL A 161 -5.52 12.77 -13.81
N ALA A 162 -4.41 12.06 -13.80
CA ALA A 162 -3.09 12.62 -14.07
C ALA A 162 -2.81 12.57 -15.57
N ARG A 163 -2.24 13.63 -16.14
CA ARG A 163 -1.95 13.76 -17.58
C ARG A 163 -0.57 13.21 -17.96
N SER A 164 0.27 12.93 -16.96
CA SER A 164 1.57 12.27 -17.13
C SER A 164 1.87 11.35 -15.95
N SER A 165 2.78 10.38 -16.16
CA SER A 165 3.31 9.56 -15.08
C SER A 165 4.03 10.41 -14.03
N GLY A 166 4.79 11.42 -14.46
CA GLY A 166 5.44 12.38 -13.55
C GLY A 166 4.45 13.07 -12.62
N GLU A 167 3.30 13.52 -13.12
CA GLU A 167 2.25 14.13 -12.31
C GLU A 167 1.63 13.14 -11.31
N ALA A 168 1.40 11.89 -11.71
CA ALA A 168 0.86 10.87 -10.84
C ALA A 168 1.83 10.57 -9.68
N GLU A 169 3.11 10.39 -10.00
CA GLU A 169 4.20 10.20 -9.04
C GLU A 169 4.34 11.40 -8.11
N PHE A 170 4.23 12.61 -8.65
CA PHE A 170 4.33 13.83 -7.87
C PHE A 170 3.29 13.92 -6.75
N ARG A 171 2.04 13.56 -7.08
CA ARG A 171 0.95 13.47 -6.10
C ARG A 171 1.17 12.36 -5.08
N ALA A 172 1.77 11.22 -5.49
CA ALA A 172 2.13 10.15 -4.56
C ALA A 172 3.23 10.60 -3.58
N MET A 173 4.25 11.31 -4.07
CA MET A 173 5.30 11.91 -3.23
C MET A 173 4.72 12.90 -2.22
N ALA A 174 3.78 13.77 -2.63
CA ALA A 174 3.13 14.72 -1.73
C ALA A 174 2.38 14.00 -0.58
N GLN A 175 1.71 12.89 -0.89
CA GLN A 175 1.06 12.06 0.13
C GLN A 175 2.07 11.38 1.06
N GLY A 176 3.16 10.84 0.52
CA GLY A 176 4.26 10.27 1.33
C GLY A 176 4.91 11.29 2.27
N ILE A 177 5.12 12.52 1.80
CA ILE A 177 5.65 13.61 2.63
C ILE A 177 4.66 14.01 3.73
N CYS A 178 3.37 14.13 3.41
CA CYS A 178 2.34 14.39 4.44
C CYS A 178 2.35 13.34 5.55
N GLU A 179 2.46 12.06 5.17
CA GLU A 179 2.58 10.95 6.10
C GLU A 179 3.86 11.03 6.94
N GLY A 180 5.00 11.35 6.32
CA GLY A 180 6.27 11.53 7.03
C GLY A 180 6.23 12.68 8.03
N ILE A 181 5.58 13.80 7.70
CA ILE A 181 5.40 14.92 8.63
C ILE A 181 4.56 14.48 9.83
N TRP A 182 3.48 13.72 9.59
CA TRP A 182 2.66 13.18 10.67
C TRP A 182 3.47 12.23 11.58
N LEU A 183 4.28 11.34 10.98
CA LEU A 183 5.18 10.45 11.72
C LEU A 183 6.22 11.22 12.54
N ASN A 184 6.82 12.26 11.97
CA ASN A 184 7.79 13.08 12.70
C ASN A 184 7.15 13.76 13.92
N ARG A 185 5.97 14.36 13.76
CA ARG A 185 5.23 14.98 14.87
C ARG A 185 4.88 13.96 15.96
N LEU A 186 4.43 12.77 15.58
CA LEU A 186 4.14 11.69 16.52
C LEU A 186 5.40 11.28 17.32
N LEU A 187 6.55 11.18 16.65
CA LEU A 187 7.81 10.83 17.32
C LEU A 187 8.32 11.95 18.24
N GLU A 188 8.14 13.21 17.86
CA GLU A 188 8.42 14.37 18.72
C GLU A 188 7.57 14.33 20.00
N GLU A 189 6.27 14.05 19.90
CA GLU A 189 5.38 13.88 21.06
C GLU A 189 5.80 12.72 21.97
N LEU A 190 6.31 11.62 21.37
CA LEU A 190 6.89 10.49 22.10
C LEU A 190 8.29 10.77 22.65
N ARG A 191 8.80 12.00 22.53
CA ARG A 191 10.13 12.44 22.98
C ARG A 191 11.28 11.71 22.28
N VAL A 192 11.08 11.34 21.01
CA VAL A 192 12.09 10.72 20.15
C VAL A 192 12.35 11.61 18.92
N PRO A 193 12.99 12.77 19.11
CA PRO A 193 13.22 13.71 18.01
C PRO A 193 14.14 13.10 16.95
N LEU A 194 13.83 13.36 15.68
CA LEU A 194 14.68 12.97 14.56
C LEU A 194 15.92 13.86 14.51
N LYS A 195 17.07 13.25 14.23
CA LYS A 195 18.35 13.95 14.06
C LYS A 195 18.76 14.12 12.60
N HIS A 196 18.05 13.44 11.71
CA HIS A 196 18.39 13.32 10.29
C HIS A 196 17.13 13.53 9.45
N PRO A 197 17.26 14.08 8.23
CA PRO A 197 16.15 14.19 7.29
C PRO A 197 15.55 12.81 7.00
N MET A 198 14.23 12.76 6.84
CA MET A 198 13.55 11.57 6.36
C MET A 198 13.86 11.37 4.88
N VAL A 199 14.01 10.12 4.43
CA VAL A 199 14.33 9.82 3.03
C VAL A 199 13.07 9.38 2.31
N LEU A 200 12.70 10.10 1.25
CA LEU A 200 11.63 9.72 0.34
C LEU A 200 12.24 9.06 -0.91
N TYR A 201 11.84 7.84 -1.20
CA TYR A 201 12.24 7.07 -2.38
C TYR A 201 11.15 7.12 -3.45
N CYS A 202 11.54 7.50 -4.66
CA CYS A 202 10.71 7.51 -5.87
C CYS A 202 11.52 6.93 -7.03
N ASP A 203 10.87 6.23 -7.95
CA ASP A 203 11.52 5.60 -9.11
C ASP A 203 11.42 6.44 -10.39
N ASN A 204 10.78 7.60 -10.32
CA ASN A 204 10.64 8.51 -11.45
C ASN A 204 11.61 9.70 -11.36
N GLN A 205 12.69 9.63 -12.16
CA GLN A 205 13.70 10.69 -12.22
C GLN A 205 13.13 12.06 -12.65
N ALA A 206 12.08 12.08 -13.49
CA ALA A 206 11.43 13.33 -13.87
C ALA A 206 10.68 13.95 -12.69
N ALA A 207 10.01 13.13 -11.88
CA ALA A 207 9.35 13.62 -10.66
C ALA A 207 10.38 14.17 -9.66
N ILE A 208 11.52 13.49 -9.49
CA ILE A 208 12.62 13.94 -8.63
C ILE A 208 13.24 15.24 -9.13
N SER A 209 13.46 15.38 -10.45
CA SER A 209 14.04 16.60 -11.02
C SER A 209 13.09 17.79 -10.90
N ILE A 210 11.79 17.57 -11.10
CA ILE A 210 10.75 18.59 -10.88
C ILE A 210 10.66 19.00 -9.41
N ALA A 211 10.84 18.06 -8.48
CA ALA A 211 10.85 18.37 -7.05
C ALA A 211 12.07 19.24 -6.65
N LYS A 212 13.20 19.09 -7.36
CA LYS A 212 14.44 19.84 -7.10
C LYS A 212 14.55 21.16 -7.87
N ASN A 213 13.95 21.27 -9.06
CA ASN A 213 14.13 22.41 -9.95
C ASN A 213 12.82 23.18 -10.23
N PRO A 214 12.77 24.50 -9.96
CA PRO A 214 11.54 25.31 -10.05
C PRO A 214 11.13 25.74 -11.47
N VAL A 215 11.93 25.45 -12.51
CA VAL A 215 11.87 26.12 -13.83
C VAL A 215 10.71 25.61 -14.72
N HIS A 216 9.96 24.59 -14.31
CA HIS A 216 8.84 24.10 -15.11
C HIS A 216 7.55 24.86 -14.80
N HIS A 217 6.97 25.55 -15.79
CA HIS A 217 5.64 26.13 -15.66
C HIS A 217 4.59 25.07 -15.99
N ASP A 218 3.96 24.50 -14.96
CA ASP A 218 2.79 23.63 -15.15
C ASP A 218 1.50 24.46 -15.03
N ARG A 219 0.51 24.16 -15.85
CA ARG A 219 -0.74 24.96 -15.94
C ARG A 219 -1.79 24.56 -14.89
N THR A 220 -1.51 23.52 -14.09
CA THR A 220 -2.50 22.91 -13.21
C THR A 220 -2.22 23.27 -11.74
N LYS A 221 -3.08 24.12 -11.16
CA LYS A 221 -2.92 24.68 -9.79
C LYS A 221 -2.61 23.64 -8.70
N HIS A 222 -3.22 22.45 -8.75
CA HIS A 222 -2.98 21.42 -7.73
C HIS A 222 -1.56 20.84 -7.80
N VAL A 223 -1.04 20.62 -9.00
CA VAL A 223 0.33 20.14 -9.22
C VAL A 223 1.32 21.22 -8.78
N GLU A 224 0.99 22.48 -9.04
CA GLU A 224 1.78 23.63 -8.58
C GLU A 224 1.84 23.73 -7.05
N ILE A 225 0.70 23.59 -6.36
CA ILE A 225 0.63 23.61 -4.88
C ILE A 225 1.45 22.46 -4.28
N ASP A 226 1.22 21.23 -4.75
CA ASP A 226 1.99 20.07 -4.29
C ASP A 226 3.49 20.34 -4.53
N ARG A 227 3.84 20.99 -5.65
CA ARG A 227 5.25 21.26 -5.97
C ARG A 227 5.89 22.23 -5.01
N HIS A 228 5.23 23.33 -4.72
CA HIS A 228 5.72 24.28 -3.72
C HIS A 228 5.84 23.62 -2.35
N PHE A 229 4.85 22.79 -1.97
CA PHE A 229 4.87 22.05 -0.72
C PHE A 229 6.05 21.07 -0.60
N ILE A 230 6.27 20.22 -1.61
CA ILE A 230 7.39 19.27 -1.62
C ILE A 230 8.72 20.02 -1.56
N LYS A 231 8.87 21.07 -2.36
CA LYS A 231 10.08 21.87 -2.43
C LYS A 231 10.41 22.51 -1.07
N GLU A 232 9.42 23.15 -0.44
CA GLU A 232 9.58 23.77 0.89
C GLU A 232 10.15 22.76 1.90
N LYS A 233 9.61 21.54 1.93
CA LYS A 233 10.07 20.50 2.88
C LYS A 233 11.46 19.96 2.57
N ILE A 234 11.91 20.02 1.32
CA ILE A 234 13.28 19.68 0.93
C ILE A 234 14.24 20.81 1.32
N GLU A 235 13.87 22.07 1.06
CA GLU A 235 14.70 23.25 1.37
C GLU A 235 14.85 23.48 2.89
N GLU A 236 13.82 23.16 3.68
CA GLU A 236 13.88 23.13 5.15
C GLU A 236 14.80 22.03 5.69
N GLY A 237 15.24 21.08 4.84
CA GLY A 237 16.06 19.95 5.24
C GLY A 237 15.30 18.89 6.05
N VAL A 238 13.97 18.88 5.99
CA VAL A 238 13.13 17.86 6.66
C VAL A 238 13.13 16.56 5.87
N PHE A 239 13.13 16.65 4.53
CA PHE A 239 13.13 15.51 3.62
C PHE A 239 14.29 15.53 2.64
N LYS A 240 14.80 14.34 2.30
CA LYS A 240 15.70 14.10 1.19
C LYS A 240 15.02 13.17 0.18
N VAL A 241 14.86 13.63 -1.05
CA VAL A 241 14.33 12.80 -2.14
C VAL A 241 15.46 12.07 -2.86
N SER A 242 15.35 10.73 -2.89
CA SER A 242 16.33 9.82 -3.48
C SER A 242 15.68 8.92 -4.54
N TYR A 243 16.45 8.58 -5.58
CA TYR A 243 16.01 7.64 -6.59
C TYR A 243 16.09 6.20 -6.07
N THR A 244 15.04 5.41 -6.29
CA THR A 244 15.08 3.95 -6.13
C THR A 244 14.78 3.27 -7.47
N PRO A 245 15.52 2.26 -7.89
CA PRO A 245 15.15 1.45 -9.05
C PRO A 245 13.78 0.80 -8.88
N THR A 246 13.02 0.62 -9.96
CA THR A 246 11.65 0.03 -9.92
C THR A 246 11.64 -1.38 -9.30
N ASN A 247 12.68 -2.19 -9.50
CA ASN A 247 12.79 -3.50 -8.83
C ASN A 247 13.03 -3.42 -7.31
N CYS A 248 13.41 -2.24 -6.80
CA CYS A 248 13.57 -1.94 -5.38
C CYS A 248 12.43 -1.06 -4.83
N GLN A 249 11.41 -0.75 -5.64
CA GLN A 249 10.29 0.09 -5.23
C GLN A 249 9.30 -0.73 -4.39
N THR A 250 9.41 -0.63 -3.07
CA THR A 250 8.53 -1.38 -2.16
C THR A 250 7.07 -0.97 -2.27
N ALA A 251 6.79 0.28 -2.67
CA ALA A 251 5.41 0.77 -2.82
C ALA A 251 4.64 0.14 -4.00
N ASP A 252 5.30 -0.56 -4.93
CA ASP A 252 4.67 -1.24 -6.07
C ASP A 252 3.57 -2.23 -5.66
N ILE A 253 3.74 -2.90 -4.52
CA ILE A 253 2.74 -3.84 -3.97
C ILE A 253 1.43 -3.14 -3.57
N LEU A 254 1.47 -1.81 -3.43
CA LEU A 254 0.33 -0.97 -3.05
C LEU A 254 -0.29 -0.25 -4.24
N THR A 255 0.28 -0.32 -5.43
CA THR A 255 -0.21 0.42 -6.61
C THR A 255 -0.78 -0.46 -7.71
N LYS A 256 -0.29 -1.70 -7.84
CA LYS A 256 -0.68 -2.61 -8.92
C LYS A 256 -0.71 -4.08 -8.50
N ALA A 257 -1.39 -4.90 -9.29
CA ALA A 257 -1.33 -6.35 -9.16
C ALA A 257 0.03 -6.84 -9.67
N LEU A 258 0.65 -7.76 -8.93
CA LEU A 258 2.00 -8.26 -9.22
C LEU A 258 2.00 -9.75 -9.50
N ALA A 259 2.92 -10.18 -10.37
CA ALA A 259 3.23 -11.58 -10.55
C ALA A 259 3.83 -12.15 -9.26
N ARG A 260 3.65 -13.45 -9.03
CA ARG A 260 4.02 -14.12 -7.77
C ARG A 260 5.42 -13.79 -7.27
N VAL A 261 6.44 -13.91 -8.13
CA VAL A 261 7.84 -13.71 -7.74
C VAL A 261 8.07 -12.31 -7.18
N ASN A 262 7.57 -11.28 -7.88
CA ASN A 262 7.68 -9.89 -7.42
C ASN A 262 6.82 -9.64 -6.18
N PHE A 263 5.63 -10.24 -6.10
CA PHE A 263 4.76 -10.11 -4.94
C PHE A 263 5.39 -10.69 -3.67
N GLU A 264 6.02 -11.87 -3.77
CA GLU A 264 6.74 -12.51 -2.66
C GLU A 264 7.93 -11.66 -2.20
N ASP A 265 8.78 -11.19 -3.13
CA ASP A 265 9.93 -10.32 -2.84
C ASP A 265 9.50 -9.01 -2.14
N LEU A 266 8.47 -8.33 -2.65
CA LEU A 266 7.98 -7.10 -2.01
C LEU A 266 7.30 -7.38 -0.66
N THR A 267 6.64 -8.52 -0.50
CA THR A 267 6.06 -8.90 0.80
C THR A 267 7.15 -9.12 1.86
N GLU A 268 8.30 -9.66 1.48
CA GLU A 268 9.47 -9.78 2.37
C GLU A 268 10.05 -8.40 2.72
N LYS A 269 10.16 -7.48 1.75
CA LYS A 269 10.59 -6.09 1.98
C LYS A 269 9.65 -5.32 2.91
N LEU A 270 8.35 -5.64 2.93
CA LEU A 270 7.40 -5.10 3.92
C LEU A 270 7.61 -5.64 5.34
N GLY A 271 8.56 -6.56 5.56
CA GLY A 271 8.83 -7.16 6.87
C GLY A 271 7.74 -8.14 7.31
N MET A 272 7.03 -8.76 6.36
CA MET A 272 5.97 -9.70 6.68
C MET A 272 6.49 -11.13 6.85
N ILE A 273 6.22 -11.74 8.01
CA ILE A 273 6.60 -13.12 8.31
C ILE A 273 5.39 -13.97 8.67
N ASN A 274 5.50 -15.28 8.52
CA ASN A 274 4.54 -16.24 9.04
C ASN A 274 5.20 -17.10 10.11
N ILE A 275 4.96 -16.78 11.38
CA ILE A 275 5.55 -17.48 12.54
C ILE A 275 5.00 -18.90 12.75
N TYR A 276 4.01 -19.31 11.96
CA TYR A 276 3.34 -20.62 12.09
C TYR A 276 3.73 -21.61 10.98
N ASN A 277 4.51 -21.18 9.99
CA ASN A 277 5.12 -22.11 9.04
C ASN A 277 6.43 -22.60 9.64
N ALA A 278 6.63 -23.93 9.65
CA ALA A 278 7.96 -24.47 9.86
C ALA A 278 8.83 -24.02 8.68
N ALA A 279 9.99 -23.44 8.99
CA ALA A 279 11.01 -23.10 8.01
C ALA A 279 11.55 -24.37 7.33
#